data_AF-L7W892-F1
#
_entry.id   AF-L7W892-F1
#
_cell.length_a   1.000
_cell.length_b   1.000
_cell.length_c   1.000
_cell.angle_alpha   90.00
_cell.angle_beta   90.00
_cell.angle_gamma   90.00
#
_symmetry.space_group_name_H-M   'P 1'
#
loop_
_entity.id
_entity.type
_entity.pdbx_description
1 polymer ?
#
loop_
_entity_poly.entity_id
_entity_poly.type
_entity_poly.pdbx_seq_one_letter_code
_entity_poly.pdbx_strand_id
1 'polypeptide(L)'
;MKYVQIFFYFLFTVPVFGQININGTYNIIKYERSTKMIFIDGEEKSVLTSETKFEGKSNANITFFENGTVVTEGSILCSVITNDEGEIYEETEEINLDDEGSYSIEGEELIISSGELMTFKILQSSKNRFTIMYKDSTEDEYGQKETMALIEFMKD
;
A
#
# COMPACT_ATOMS: atom_id res chain seq x y z
N MET A 1 -9.14 -47.96 33.05
CA MET A 1 -8.27 -46.82 32.70
C MET A 1 -9.15 -45.59 32.55
N LYS A 2 -8.92 -44.53 33.32
CA LYS A 2 -9.65 -43.25 33.21
C LYS A 2 -8.79 -42.30 32.37
N TYR A 3 -9.33 -41.81 31.26
CA TYR A 3 -8.67 -40.79 30.44
C TYR A 3 -8.87 -39.43 31.11
N VAL A 4 -7.77 -38.70 31.35
CA VAL A 4 -7.79 -37.32 31.81
C VAL A 4 -7.70 -36.43 30.57
N GLN A 5 -8.75 -35.65 30.32
CA GLN A 5 -8.79 -34.68 29.24
C GLN A 5 -8.34 -33.33 29.80
N ILE A 6 -7.15 -32.87 29.42
CA ILE A 6 -6.61 -31.56 29.80
C ILE A 6 -7.14 -30.53 28.81
N PHE A 7 -7.97 -29.60 29.27
CA PHE A 7 -8.40 -28.45 28.49
C PHE A 7 -7.34 -27.35 28.61
N PHE A 8 -6.64 -27.06 27.51
CA PHE A 8 -5.85 -25.84 27.38
C PHE A 8 -6.79 -24.70 26.97
N TYR A 9 -7.09 -23.80 27.90
CA TYR A 9 -7.69 -22.50 27.55
C TYR A 9 -6.57 -21.60 27.02
N PHE A 10 -6.45 -21.48 25.71
CA PHE A 10 -5.74 -20.35 25.12
C PHE A 10 -6.61 -19.11 25.34
N LEU A 11 -6.23 -18.27 26.30
CA LEU A 11 -6.70 -16.89 26.37
C LEU A 11 -6.16 -16.16 25.12
N PHE A 12 -6.93 -16.16 24.04
CA PHE A 12 -6.76 -15.17 22.99
C PHE A 12 -7.26 -13.85 23.58
N THR A 13 -6.36 -13.07 24.15
CA THR A 13 -6.63 -11.65 24.33
C THR A 13 -6.72 -11.07 22.93
N VAL A 14 -7.94 -10.76 22.47
CA VAL A 14 -8.13 -9.89 21.32
C VAL A 14 -7.33 -8.62 21.65
N PRO A 15 -6.30 -8.25 20.88
CA PRO A 15 -5.63 -6.99 21.12
C PRO A 15 -6.71 -5.91 21.06
N VAL A 16 -6.93 -5.23 22.18
CA VAL A 16 -7.65 -3.96 22.17
C VAL A 16 -6.75 -3.05 21.37
N PHE A 17 -7.04 -2.93 20.07
CA PHE A 17 -6.42 -1.90 19.26
C PHE A 17 -6.86 -0.57 19.87
N GLY A 18 -5.97 0.01 20.67
CA GLY A 18 -6.06 1.42 20.97
C GLY A 18 -6.17 2.16 19.63
N GLN A 19 -7.00 3.19 19.59
CA GLN A 19 -7.20 4.01 18.39
C GLN A 19 -5.83 4.36 17.80
N ILE A 20 -5.53 3.85 16.60
CA ILE A 20 -4.27 4.11 15.92
C ILE A 20 -4.25 5.60 15.61
N ASN A 21 -3.37 6.35 16.28
CA ASN A 21 -3.18 7.77 16.03
C ASN A 21 -1.95 7.94 15.13
N ILE A 22 -2.20 8.27 13.86
CA ILE A 22 -1.16 8.54 12.86
C ILE A 22 -0.95 10.04 12.64
N ASN A 23 -1.41 10.91 13.54
CA ASN A 23 -1.32 12.36 13.33
C ASN A 23 0.15 12.82 13.31
N GLY A 24 0.49 13.67 12.36
CA GLY A 24 1.82 14.24 12.15
C GLY A 24 2.33 14.08 10.72
N THR A 25 3.56 14.53 10.51
CA THR A 25 4.27 14.43 9.22
C THR A 25 5.19 13.22 9.21
N TYR A 26 5.18 12.50 8.08
CA TYR A 26 5.99 11.32 7.86
C TYR A 26 6.65 11.39 6.51
N ASN A 27 7.94 11.06 6.46
CA ASN A 27 8.68 10.85 5.23
C ASN A 27 8.42 9.44 4.68
N ILE A 28 8.32 9.33 3.36
CA ILE A 28 8.23 8.05 2.66
C ILE A 28 9.64 7.47 2.52
N ILE A 29 9.92 6.39 3.26
CA ILE A 29 11.24 5.76 3.29
C ILE A 29 11.32 4.49 2.44
N LYS A 30 10.18 4.00 1.95
CA LYS A 30 10.09 2.85 1.06
C LYS A 30 8.82 2.92 0.21
N TYR A 31 8.97 2.64 -1.08
CA TYR A 31 7.86 2.47 -2.02
C TYR A 31 8.14 1.27 -2.93
N GLU A 32 7.25 0.29 -2.91
CA GLU A 32 7.26 -0.86 -3.81
C GLU A 32 5.88 -1.02 -4.42
N ARG A 33 5.80 -1.10 -5.75
CA ARG A 33 4.55 -1.38 -6.47
C ARG A 33 4.79 -2.52 -7.45
N SER A 34 3.85 -3.46 -7.53
CA SER A 34 3.80 -4.47 -8.56
C SER A 34 2.45 -4.41 -9.25
N THR A 35 2.46 -4.40 -10.58
CA THR A 35 1.26 -4.47 -11.40
C THR A 35 1.39 -5.63 -12.38
N LYS A 36 0.29 -6.37 -12.53
CA LYS A 36 0.13 -7.41 -13.55
C LYS A 36 -1.11 -7.09 -14.36
N MET A 37 -0.98 -7.08 -15.67
CA MET A 37 -2.07 -6.95 -16.61
C MET A 37 -2.12 -8.21 -17.47
N ILE A 38 -3.31 -8.78 -17.60
CA ILE A 38 -3.61 -9.90 -18.49
C ILE A 38 -4.61 -9.37 -19.51
N PHE A 39 -4.21 -9.20 -20.76
CA PHE A 39 -5.12 -8.80 -21.82
C PHE A 39 -5.73 -10.03 -22.48
N ILE A 40 -6.99 -9.93 -22.87
CA ILE A 40 -7.74 -11.00 -23.53
C ILE A 40 -8.32 -10.42 -24.82
N ASP A 41 -7.79 -10.87 -25.96
CA ASP A 41 -8.35 -10.56 -27.28
C ASP A 41 -8.77 -11.87 -27.98
N GLY A 42 -10.07 -12.20 -27.89
CA GLY A 42 -10.58 -13.49 -28.34
C GLY A 42 -9.98 -14.66 -27.54
N GLU A 43 -9.16 -15.48 -28.21
CA GLU A 43 -8.44 -16.60 -27.57
C GLU A 43 -6.98 -16.23 -27.19
N GLU A 44 -6.48 -15.10 -27.66
CA GLU A 44 -5.12 -14.64 -27.41
C GLU A 44 -5.00 -14.00 -26.03
N LYS A 45 -3.89 -14.30 -25.35
CA LYS A 45 -3.58 -13.78 -24.01
C LYS A 45 -2.17 -13.22 -24.00
N SER A 46 -2.05 -11.93 -23.73
CA SER A 46 -0.77 -11.29 -23.43
C SER A 46 -0.70 -10.94 -21.95
N VAL A 47 0.52 -10.93 -21.40
CA VAL A 47 0.77 -10.63 -20.00
C VAL A 47 1.85 -9.57 -19.92
N LEU A 48 1.50 -8.46 -19.29
CA LEU A 48 2.42 -7.38 -18.96
C LEU A 48 2.59 -7.34 -17.45
N THR A 49 3.84 -7.29 -16.98
CA THR A 49 4.15 -7.10 -15.57
C THR A 49 5.03 -5.87 -15.39
N SER A 50 4.83 -5.14 -14.31
CA SER A 50 5.64 -3.98 -13.96
C SER A 50 5.99 -4.03 -12.47
N GLU A 51 7.26 -3.83 -12.14
CA GLU A 51 7.75 -3.65 -10.78
C GLU A 51 8.34 -2.24 -10.64
N THR A 52 7.88 -1.50 -9.64
CA THR A 52 8.41 -0.18 -9.28
C THR A 52 9.11 -0.29 -7.93
N LYS A 53 10.37 0.14 -7.86
CA LYS A 53 11.20 0.10 -6.63
C LYS A 53 11.82 1.45 -6.35
N PHE A 54 11.76 1.85 -5.08
CA PHE A 54 12.40 3.07 -4.56
C PHE A 54 13.93 3.08 -4.74
N GLU A 55 14.49 4.17 -5.26
CA GLU A 55 15.94 4.32 -5.48
C GLU A 55 16.70 5.05 -4.36
N GLY A 56 16.12 5.16 -3.15
CA GLY A 56 16.83 5.69 -1.99
C GLY A 56 16.81 7.21 -1.83
N LYS A 57 16.15 7.95 -2.73
CA LYS A 57 15.89 9.39 -2.57
C LYS A 57 14.39 9.67 -2.56
N SER A 58 13.92 10.11 -1.40
CA SER A 58 12.58 10.68 -1.18
C SER A 58 12.76 12.02 -0.50
N ASN A 59 12.15 13.05 -1.04
CA ASN A 59 11.79 14.26 -0.30
C ASN A 59 10.27 14.32 -0.11
N ALA A 60 9.59 13.18 -0.28
CA ALA A 60 8.16 13.07 -0.22
C ALA A 60 7.68 12.88 1.22
N ASN A 61 6.75 13.73 1.62
CA ASN A 61 6.13 13.72 2.93
C ASN A 61 4.62 13.50 2.81
N ILE A 62 4.05 12.89 3.84
CA ILE A 62 2.62 12.81 4.07
C ILE A 62 2.31 13.36 5.46
N THR A 63 1.33 14.25 5.56
CA THR A 63 0.90 14.86 6.82
C THR A 63 -0.55 14.51 7.09
N PHE A 64 -0.79 13.85 8.23
CA PHE A 64 -2.13 13.56 8.74
C PHE A 64 -2.48 14.54 9.85
N PHE A 65 -3.57 15.29 9.65
CA PHE A 65 -4.05 16.29 10.60
C PHE A 65 -5.17 15.72 11.48
N GLU A 66 -5.26 16.20 12.73
CA GLU A 66 -6.25 15.69 13.70
C GLU A 66 -7.71 15.85 13.25
N ASN A 67 -7.97 16.78 12.32
CA ASN A 67 -9.28 17.04 11.75
C ASN A 67 -9.68 16.04 10.64
N GLY A 68 -8.84 15.04 10.33
CA GLY A 68 -9.07 14.07 9.25
C GLY A 68 -8.60 14.54 7.88
N THR A 69 -7.87 15.66 7.77
CA THR A 69 -7.23 16.07 6.51
C THR A 69 -5.90 15.33 6.32
N VAL A 70 -5.58 14.96 5.07
CA VAL A 70 -4.27 14.44 4.67
C VAL A 70 -3.69 15.29 3.56
N VAL A 71 -2.40 15.61 3.64
CA VAL A 71 -1.66 16.36 2.62
C VAL A 71 -0.42 15.57 2.25
N THR A 72 -0.11 15.52 0.96
CA THR A 72 1.11 14.93 0.42
C THR A 72 1.90 15.96 -0.37
N GLU A 73 3.22 15.98 -0.19
CA GLU A 73 4.11 16.93 -0.86
C GLU A 73 5.46 16.26 -1.22
N GLY A 74 6.12 16.73 -2.28
CA GLY A 74 7.47 16.30 -2.68
C GLY A 74 7.47 15.26 -3.81
N SER A 75 8.55 14.49 -3.95
CA SER A 75 8.67 13.48 -5.00
C SER A 75 9.44 12.24 -4.56
N ILE A 76 9.17 11.15 -5.27
CA ILE A 76 9.82 9.85 -5.08
C ILE A 76 10.46 9.44 -6.40
N LEU A 77 11.77 9.17 -6.37
CA LEU A 77 12.46 8.59 -7.52
C LEU A 77 12.42 7.05 -7.45
N CYS A 78 11.93 6.43 -8.53
CA CYS A 78 11.74 5.00 -8.63
C CYS A 78 12.36 4.43 -9.92
N SER A 79 12.85 3.21 -9.86
CA SER A 79 13.10 2.37 -11.04
C SER A 79 11.85 1.56 -11.34
N VAL A 80 11.44 1.56 -12.60
CA VAL A 80 10.33 0.77 -13.13
C VAL A 80 10.89 -0.25 -14.10
N ILE A 81 10.65 -1.52 -13.81
CA ILE A 81 11.01 -2.65 -14.66
C ILE A 81 9.73 -3.24 -15.21
N THR A 82 9.55 -3.16 -16.52
CA THR A 82 8.39 -3.71 -17.22
C THR A 82 8.81 -4.92 -18.05
N ASN A 83 8.09 -6.02 -17.91
CA ASN A 83 8.23 -7.20 -18.75
C ASN A 83 6.97 -7.36 -19.59
N ASP A 84 7.14 -7.25 -20.89
CA ASP A 84 6.09 -7.44 -21.90
C ASP A 84 6.49 -8.62 -22.78
N GLU A 85 5.77 -9.73 -22.62
CA GLU A 85 5.99 -10.97 -23.40
C GLU A 85 7.45 -11.50 -23.41
N GLY A 86 8.20 -11.24 -22.34
CA GLY A 86 9.59 -11.66 -22.19
C GLY A 86 10.63 -10.61 -22.58
N GLU A 87 10.22 -9.49 -23.16
CA GLU A 87 11.06 -8.31 -23.36
C GLU A 87 11.07 -7.45 -22.09
N ILE A 88 12.27 -7.04 -21.65
CA ILE A 88 12.46 -6.27 -20.41
C ILE A 88 12.82 -4.82 -20.76
N TYR A 89 12.05 -3.90 -20.19
CA TYR A 89 12.22 -2.46 -20.28
C TYR A 89 12.51 -1.91 -18.88
N GLU A 90 13.50 -1.03 -18.78
CA GLU A 90 13.86 -0.36 -17.53
C GLU A 90 13.83 1.15 -17.73
N GLU A 91 13.11 1.85 -16.87
CA GLU A 91 13.02 3.30 -16.87
C GLU A 91 13.07 3.86 -15.44
N THR A 92 13.42 5.13 -15.33
CA THR A 92 13.35 5.85 -14.07
C THR A 92 12.12 6.76 -14.09
N GLU A 93 11.25 6.62 -13.09
CA GLU A 93 10.03 7.40 -12.93
C GLU A 93 10.15 8.30 -11.69
N GLU A 94 9.73 9.56 -11.82
CA GLU A 94 9.58 10.47 -10.68
C GLU A 94 8.07 10.61 -10.36
N ILE A 95 7.67 10.08 -9.20
CA ILE A 95 6.30 10.21 -8.70
C ILE A 95 6.22 11.50 -7.90
N ASN A 96 5.56 12.51 -8.46
CA ASN A 96 5.30 13.77 -7.77
C ASN A 96 4.06 13.65 -6.89
N LEU A 97 4.18 14.07 -5.63
CA LEU A 97 3.08 14.16 -4.68
C LEU A 97 2.80 15.64 -4.42
N ASP A 98 1.58 16.05 -4.70
CA ASP A 98 1.07 17.41 -4.45
C ASP A 98 -0.46 17.33 -4.41
N ASP A 99 -0.97 16.60 -3.43
CA ASP A 99 -2.39 16.30 -3.30
C ASP A 99 -2.89 16.51 -1.86
N GLU A 100 -4.13 16.94 -1.74
CA GLU A 100 -4.85 17.15 -0.49
C GLU A 100 -6.14 16.34 -0.50
N GLY A 101 -6.43 15.68 0.61
CA GLY A 101 -7.63 14.87 0.75
C GLY A 101 -8.08 14.73 2.20
N SER A 102 -8.95 13.75 2.41
CA SER A 102 -9.37 13.34 3.76
C SER A 102 -8.92 11.92 4.04
N TYR A 103 -8.75 11.58 5.32
CA TYR A 103 -8.53 10.22 5.77
C TYR A 103 -9.43 9.84 6.94
N SER A 104 -9.70 8.54 7.05
CA SER A 104 -10.30 7.92 8.23
C SER A 104 -9.60 6.60 8.56
N ILE A 105 -9.74 6.17 9.81
CA ILE A 105 -9.20 4.88 10.26
C ILE A 105 -10.35 4.04 10.80
N GLU A 106 -10.53 2.86 10.20
CA GLU A 106 -11.55 1.88 10.58
C GLU A 106 -10.86 0.57 10.96
N GLY A 107 -10.54 0.40 12.25
CA GLY A 107 -9.77 -0.75 12.73
C GLY A 107 -8.32 -0.72 12.24
N GLU A 108 -7.94 -1.68 11.41
CA GLU A 108 -6.61 -1.76 10.76
C GLU A 108 -6.60 -1.12 9.36
N GLU A 109 -7.71 -0.51 8.93
CA GLU A 109 -7.82 0.08 7.60
C GLU A 109 -7.62 1.59 7.66
N LEU A 110 -6.76 2.10 6.79
CA LEU A 110 -6.60 3.52 6.49
C LEU A 110 -7.33 3.79 5.18
N ILE A 111 -8.34 4.64 5.23
CA ILE A 111 -9.09 5.06 4.05
C ILE A 111 -8.62 6.47 3.71
N ILE A 112 -8.13 6.68 2.49
CA ILE A 112 -7.74 8.00 1.98
C ILE A 112 -8.66 8.34 0.80
N SER A 113 -9.21 9.55 0.83
CA SER A 113 -9.99 10.12 -0.26
C SER A 113 -9.24 11.31 -0.82
N SER A 114 -8.38 11.07 -1.82
CA SER A 114 -7.71 12.11 -2.60
C SER A 114 -7.79 11.70 -4.08
N GLY A 115 -8.52 12.48 -4.88
CA GLY A 115 -8.94 12.09 -6.24
C GLY A 115 -9.95 10.93 -6.27
N GLU A 116 -9.51 9.73 -5.91
CA GLU A 116 -10.28 8.49 -5.82
C GLU A 116 -10.25 7.91 -4.40
N LEU A 117 -11.25 7.10 -4.05
CA LEU A 117 -11.32 6.44 -2.75
C LEU A 117 -10.37 5.24 -2.73
N MET A 118 -9.30 5.33 -1.93
CA MET A 118 -8.33 4.25 -1.74
C MET A 118 -8.41 3.71 -0.31
N THR A 119 -8.48 2.39 -0.18
CA THR A 119 -8.42 1.72 1.13
C THR A 119 -7.10 0.96 1.25
N PHE A 120 -6.39 1.22 2.34
CA PHE A 120 -5.11 0.61 2.65
C PHE A 120 -5.21 -0.20 3.93
N LYS A 121 -4.52 -1.34 3.99
CA LYS A 121 -4.33 -2.08 5.23
C LYS A 121 -3.09 -1.60 5.96
N ILE A 122 -3.22 -1.21 7.22
CA ILE A 122 -2.10 -0.93 8.12
C ILE A 122 -1.50 -2.26 8.59
N LEU A 123 -0.29 -2.58 8.13
CA LEU A 123 0.38 -3.83 8.49
C LEU A 123 1.12 -3.72 9.82
N GLN A 124 1.65 -2.53 10.11
CA GLN A 124 2.41 -2.25 11.32
C GLN A 124 2.28 -0.78 11.65
N SER A 125 2.09 -0.45 12.93
CA SER A 125 2.11 0.92 13.42
C SER A 125 2.91 1.02 14.72
N SER A 126 3.73 2.05 14.82
CA SER A 126 4.45 2.47 16.02
C SER A 126 4.41 3.99 16.10
N LYS A 127 4.88 4.57 17.21
CA LYS A 127 4.92 6.03 17.39
C LYS A 127 5.61 6.78 16.23
N ASN A 128 6.62 6.16 15.62
CA ASN A 128 7.50 6.82 14.65
C ASN A 128 7.51 6.16 13.26
N ARG A 129 6.81 5.04 13.07
CA ARG A 129 6.81 4.31 11.79
C ARG A 129 5.49 3.60 11.60
N PHE A 130 4.98 3.60 10.39
CA PHE A 130 3.89 2.71 9.99
C PHE A 130 4.08 2.24 8.56
N THR A 131 3.47 1.10 8.25
CA THR A 131 3.52 0.46 6.94
C THR A 131 2.11 0.21 6.46
N ILE A 132 1.82 0.63 5.24
CA ILE A 132 0.53 0.37 4.60
C ILE A 132 0.71 -0.50 3.37
N MET A 133 -0.34 -1.25 3.07
CA MET A 133 -0.44 -2.07 1.88
C MET A 133 -1.73 -1.74 1.14
N TYR A 134 -1.61 -1.49 -0.15
CA TYR A 134 -2.72 -1.37 -1.09
C TYR A 134 -2.78 -2.62 -1.95
N LYS A 135 -3.98 -3.12 -2.19
CA LYS A 135 -4.24 -4.17 -3.16
C LYS A 135 -5.53 -3.85 -3.90
N ASP A 136 -5.45 -3.87 -5.22
CA ASP A 136 -6.59 -3.68 -6.10
C ASP A 136 -6.57 -4.72 -7.22
N SER A 137 -7.77 -5.08 -7.66
CA SER A 137 -7.96 -5.99 -8.78
C SER A 137 -9.23 -5.61 -9.51
N THR A 138 -9.07 -5.31 -10.80
CA THR A 138 -10.16 -4.94 -11.70
C THR A 138 -10.18 -5.90 -12.87
N GLU A 139 -11.37 -6.30 -13.29
CA GLU A 139 -11.58 -7.15 -14.47
C GLU A 139 -12.66 -6.50 -15.34
N ASP A 140 -12.39 -6.42 -16.63
CA ASP A 140 -13.34 -5.96 -17.65
C ASP A 140 -13.31 -6.88 -18.88
N GLU A 141 -14.03 -6.50 -19.93
CA GLU A 141 -14.11 -7.30 -21.16
C GLU A 141 -12.77 -7.42 -21.92
N TYR A 142 -11.79 -6.56 -21.62
CA TYR A 142 -10.47 -6.53 -22.26
C TYR A 142 -9.39 -7.23 -21.44
N GLY A 143 -9.64 -7.50 -20.15
CA GLY A 143 -8.67 -8.22 -19.34
C GLY A 143 -8.81 -8.07 -17.83
N GLN A 144 -7.73 -8.45 -17.16
CA GLN A 144 -7.59 -8.38 -15.71
C GLN A 144 -6.37 -7.54 -15.34
N LYS A 145 -6.51 -6.66 -14.37
CA LYS A 145 -5.42 -5.90 -13.76
C LYS A 145 -5.36 -6.23 -12.28
N GLU A 146 -4.18 -6.52 -11.79
CA GLU A 146 -3.87 -6.70 -10.37
C GLU A 146 -2.76 -5.74 -9.99
N THR A 147 -2.98 -4.91 -8.97
CA THR A 147 -1.98 -4.00 -8.44
C THR A 147 -1.81 -4.22 -6.94
N MET A 148 -0.56 -4.28 -6.50
CA MET A 148 -0.19 -4.29 -5.09
C MET A 148 0.85 -3.20 -4.85
N ALA A 149 0.70 -2.43 -3.78
CA ALA A 149 1.72 -1.49 -3.34
C ALA A 149 1.98 -1.62 -1.84
N LEU A 150 3.24 -1.47 -1.46
CA LEU A 150 3.72 -1.44 -0.08
C LEU A 150 4.47 -0.12 0.13
N ILE A 151 4.07 0.62 1.15
CA ILE A 151 4.66 1.92 1.47
C ILE A 151 5.05 1.94 2.94
N GLU A 152 6.29 2.31 3.23
CA GLU A 152 6.76 2.52 4.61
C GLU A 152 7.02 3.99 4.88
N PHE A 153 6.56 4.42 6.04
CA PHE A 153 6.65 5.79 6.51
C PHE A 153 7.49 5.87 7.78
N MET A 154 8.23 6.96 7.93
CA MET A 154 8.96 7.31 9.13
C MET A 154 8.61 8.73 9.54
N LYS A 155 8.26 8.92 10.81
CA LYS A 155 7.93 10.23 11.38
C LYS A 155 9.18 11.09 11.44
N ASP A 156 9.05 12.35 11.04
CA ASP A 156 10.10 13.38 11.18
C ASP A 156 10.38 13.73 12.65
#